data_AF-A0A497CSI0-F1
#
_entry.id   AF-A0A497CSI0-F1
#
_cell.length_a   1.000
_cell.length_b   1.000
_cell.length_c   1.000
_cell.angle_alpha   90.00
_cell.angle_beta   90.00
_cell.angle_gamma   90.00
#
_symmetry.space_group_name_H-M   'P 1'
#
loop_
_entity.id
_entity.type
_entity.pdbx_description
1 polymer ?
#
loop_
_entity_poly.entity_id
_entity_poly.type
_entity_poly.pdbx_seq_one_letter_code
_entity_poly.pdbx_strand_id
1 'polypeptide(L)'
;MKKLSNAIEVANWYHIQIWVKLQRALGGYFEEQEDPYLFEDFPIKDADGSAFVVLIGIDRSLGAWNYLFRELDPERESVKPMIRMLMWLRQEVEKYSPRHGVLSGHQKRISLLIMIVF
;
A
#
# COMPACT_ATOMS: atom_id res chain seq x y z
N MET A 1 -1.51 -10.23 25.09
CA MET A 1 -1.08 -11.29 24.14
C MET A 1 -1.80 -11.22 22.80
N LYS A 2 -3.14 -11.35 22.72
CA LYS A 2 -3.88 -11.33 21.42
C LYS A 2 -3.59 -10.11 20.52
N LYS A 3 -3.39 -8.92 21.07
CA LYS A 3 -3.10 -7.72 20.27
C LYS A 3 -1.70 -7.73 19.64
N LEU A 4 -0.71 -8.30 20.32
CA LEU A 4 0.66 -8.40 19.82
C LEU A 4 0.77 -9.43 18.70
N SER A 5 0.19 -10.61 18.87
CA SER A 5 0.12 -11.63 17.80
C SER A 5 -0.58 -11.09 16.57
N ASN A 6 -1.71 -10.39 16.74
CA ASN A 6 -2.45 -9.78 15.63
C ASN A 6 -1.60 -8.73 14.90
N ALA A 7 -0.82 -7.91 15.62
CA ALA A 7 0.06 -6.93 14.99
C ALA A 7 1.17 -7.61 14.16
N ILE A 8 1.73 -8.71 14.66
CA ILE A 8 2.72 -9.51 13.92
C ILE A 8 2.09 -10.12 12.67
N GLU A 9 0.89 -10.70 12.78
CA GLU A 9 0.15 -11.28 11.65
C GLU A 9 -0.15 -10.23 10.58
N VAL A 10 -0.61 -9.04 10.97
CA VAL A 10 -0.84 -7.91 10.06
C VAL A 10 0.46 -7.49 9.38
N ALA A 11 1.55 -7.33 10.13
CA ALA A 11 2.84 -6.96 9.57
C ALA A 11 3.34 -7.99 8.54
N ASN A 12 3.23 -9.28 8.85
CA ASN A 12 3.63 -10.37 7.96
C ASN A 12 2.76 -10.45 6.70
N TRP A 13 1.44 -10.34 6.85
CA TRP A 13 0.52 -10.35 5.71
C TRP A 13 0.80 -9.21 4.74
N TYR A 14 0.93 -7.99 5.26
CA TYR A 14 1.13 -6.82 4.41
C TYR A 14 2.54 -6.75 3.82
N HIS A 15 3.58 -7.31 4.44
CA HIS A 15 4.89 -7.44 3.80
C HIS A 15 4.74 -8.12 2.43
N ILE A 16 4.12 -9.31 2.40
CA ILE A 16 3.97 -10.10 1.18
C ILE A 16 3.05 -9.40 0.17
N GLN A 17 1.90 -8.89 0.62
CA GLN A 17 0.94 -8.24 -0.25
C GLN A 17 1.50 -6.95 -0.88
N ILE A 18 2.19 -6.12 -0.10
CA ILE A 18 2.80 -4.87 -0.59
C ILE A 18 3.77 -5.20 -1.70
N TRP A 19 4.66 -6.19 -1.49
CA TRP A 19 5.63 -6.60 -2.51
C TRP A 19 4.96 -6.99 -3.83
N VAL A 20 4.00 -7.92 -3.79
CA VAL A 20 3.33 -8.42 -5.01
C VAL A 20 2.59 -7.31 -5.75
N LYS A 21 1.89 -6.44 -5.02
CA LYS A 21 1.11 -5.35 -5.64
C LYS A 21 2.00 -4.22 -6.15
N LEU A 22 3.14 -3.97 -5.50
CA LEU A 22 4.12 -3.01 -5.99
C LEU A 22 4.73 -3.46 -7.32
N GLN A 23 5.09 -4.74 -7.44
CA GLN A 23 5.61 -5.28 -8.71
C GLN A 23 4.57 -5.16 -9.84
N ARG A 24 3.28 -5.43 -9.56
CA ARG A 24 2.21 -5.23 -10.55
C ARG A 24 2.01 -3.78 -10.93
N ALA A 25 2.03 -2.87 -9.96
CA ALA A 25 1.89 -1.45 -10.20
C ALA A 25 3.02 -0.92 -11.09
N LEU A 26 4.27 -1.27 -10.76
CA LEU A 26 5.45 -0.87 -11.53
C LEU A 26 5.47 -1.52 -12.92
N GLY A 27 5.20 -2.81 -13.03
CA GLY A 27 5.14 -3.52 -14.31
C GLY A 27 4.14 -2.88 -15.26
N GLY A 28 2.89 -2.68 -14.81
CA GLY A 28 1.87 -2.03 -15.64
C GLY A 28 2.20 -0.57 -15.95
N TYR A 29 2.85 0.16 -15.04
CA TYR A 29 3.32 1.51 -15.31
C TYR A 29 4.40 1.54 -16.41
N PHE A 30 5.39 0.65 -16.37
CA PHE A 30 6.43 0.60 -17.39
C PHE A 30 5.90 0.12 -18.74
N GLU A 31 5.04 -0.90 -18.76
CA GLU A 31 4.37 -1.36 -19.99
C GLU A 31 3.58 -0.22 -20.66
N GLU A 32 2.88 0.62 -19.87
CA GLU A 32 2.19 1.81 -20.38
C GLU A 32 3.15 2.84 -21.00
N GLN A 33 4.31 3.06 -20.38
CA GLN A 33 5.31 4.00 -20.90
C GLN A 33 5.95 3.49 -22.19
N GLU A 34 6.09 2.17 -22.34
CA GLU A 34 6.66 1.53 -23.53
C GLU A 34 5.71 1.56 -24.74
N ASP A 35 4.41 1.32 -24.54
CA ASP A 35 3.40 1.38 -25.61
C ASP A 35 2.12 2.13 -25.19
N PRO A 36 2.13 3.48 -25.17
CA PRO A 36 1.00 4.26 -24.68
C PRO A 36 -0.30 4.06 -25.46
N TYR A 37 -0.22 3.75 -26.75
CA TYR A 37 -1.38 3.59 -27.63
C TYR A 37 -2.15 2.29 -27.36
N LEU A 38 -1.46 1.25 -26.90
CA LEU A 38 -2.10 -0.01 -26.49
C LEU A 38 -3.02 0.17 -25.28
N PHE A 39 -2.76 1.17 -24.44
CA PHE A 39 -3.47 1.41 -23.17
C PHE A 39 -4.41 2.63 -23.19
N GLU A 40 -4.58 3.29 -24.34
CA GLU A 40 -5.37 4.52 -24.48
C GLU A 40 -6.88 4.26 -24.27
N ASP A 41 -7.37 3.10 -24.69
CA ASP A 41 -8.79 2.69 -24.60
C ASP A 41 -9.16 2.02 -23.26
N PHE A 42 -8.23 1.86 -22.31
CA PHE A 42 -8.49 1.20 -21.03
C PHE A 42 -8.85 2.21 -19.92
N PRO A 43 -10.13 2.29 -19.49
CA PRO A 43 -10.62 3.35 -18.59
C PRO A 43 -10.11 3.24 -17.14
N ILE A 44 -9.61 2.07 -16.71
CA ILE A 44 -8.95 1.87 -15.42
C ILE A 44 -7.65 1.13 -15.68
N LYS A 45 -6.52 1.77 -15.35
CA LYS A 45 -5.21 1.14 -15.51
C LYS A 45 -4.97 0.22 -14.32
N ASP A 46 -4.73 -1.07 -14.56
CA ASP A 46 -4.48 -2.07 -13.49
C ASP A 46 -3.31 -1.63 -12.58
N ALA A 47 -2.37 -0.86 -13.13
CA ALA A 47 -1.28 -0.23 -12.42
C ALA A 47 -1.78 0.73 -11.31
N ASP A 48 -2.74 1.61 -11.61
CA ASP A 48 -3.33 2.56 -10.64
C ASP A 48 -4.05 1.81 -9.51
N GLY A 49 -4.84 0.79 -9.87
CA GLY A 49 -5.53 -0.06 -8.89
C GLY A 49 -4.55 -0.80 -7.98
N SER A 50 -3.47 -1.35 -8.55
CA SER A 50 -2.42 -2.02 -7.80
C SER A 50 -1.68 -1.06 -6.87
N ALA A 51 -1.37 0.16 -7.32
CA ALA A 51 -0.76 1.20 -6.50
C ALA A 51 -1.66 1.60 -5.31
N PHE A 52 -2.98 1.70 -5.52
CA PHE A 52 -3.91 1.99 -4.44
C PHE A 52 -3.94 0.88 -3.37
N VAL A 53 -3.91 -0.39 -3.80
CA VAL A 53 -3.82 -1.52 -2.88
C VAL A 53 -2.50 -1.52 -2.11
N VAL A 54 -1.39 -1.09 -2.73
CA VAL A 54 -0.11 -0.88 -2.01
C VAL A 54 -0.26 0.16 -0.91
N LEU A 55 -0.88 1.32 -1.19
CA LEU A 55 -1.06 2.39 -0.20
C LEU A 55 -1.91 1.93 0.99
N ILE A 56 -3.02 1.22 0.76
CA ILE A 56 -3.83 0.62 1.84
C ILE A 56 -2.99 -0.36 2.66
N GLY A 57 -2.19 -1.19 2.00
CA GLY A 57 -1.33 -2.15 2.68
C GLY A 57 -0.28 -1.47 3.55
N ILE A 58 0.32 -0.39 3.06
CA ILE A 58 1.29 0.42 3.82
C ILE A 58 0.63 1.04 5.05
N ASP A 59 -0.54 1.66 4.92
CA ASP A 59 -1.23 2.29 6.06
C ASP A 59 -1.56 1.27 7.16
N ARG A 60 -2.03 0.07 6.77
CA ARG A 60 -2.31 -1.02 7.72
C ARG A 60 -1.04 -1.58 8.35
N SER A 61 0.03 -1.75 7.57
CA SER A 61 1.34 -2.19 8.08
C SER A 61 1.94 -1.16 9.05
N LEU A 62 1.86 0.14 8.74
CA LEU A 62 2.28 1.21 9.64
C LEU A 62 1.51 1.18 10.96
N GLY A 63 0.20 0.92 10.94
CA GLY A 63 -0.59 0.72 12.16
C GLY A 63 -0.06 -0.41 13.04
N ALA A 64 0.28 -1.55 12.44
CA ALA A 64 0.86 -2.69 13.14
C ALA A 64 2.27 -2.41 13.68
N TRP A 65 3.17 -1.87 12.85
CA TRP A 65 4.53 -1.55 13.28
C TRP A 65 4.57 -0.46 14.36
N ASN A 66 3.68 0.54 14.31
CA ASN A 66 3.54 1.53 15.38
C ASN A 66 2.98 0.92 16.67
N TYR A 67 2.13 -0.10 16.58
CA TYR A 67 1.74 -0.89 17.76
C TYR A 67 2.95 -1.65 18.33
N LEU A 68 3.69 -2.39 17.50
CA LEU A 68 4.90 -3.11 17.93
C LEU A 68 5.94 -2.19 18.55
N PHE A 69 6.17 -1.01 17.98
CA PHE A 69 7.09 0.00 18.51
C PHE A 69 6.74 0.47 19.94
N ARG A 70 5.44 0.55 20.27
CA ARG A 70 4.98 0.97 21.60
C ARG A 70 5.05 -0.14 22.64
N GLU A 71 4.96 -1.39 22.21
CA GLU A 71 4.76 -2.54 23.11
C GLU A 71 6.03 -3.38 23.31
N LEU A 72 6.99 -3.31 22.38
CA LEU A 72 8.26 -4.02 22.46
C LEU A 72 9.31 -3.14 23.17
N ASP A 73 9.38 -3.23 24.50
CA ASP A 73 10.46 -2.64 25.30
C ASP A 73 11.33 -3.78 25.85
N PRO A 74 12.65 -3.84 25.58
CA PRO A 74 13.53 -2.82 24.99
C PRO A 74 13.70 -2.84 23.45
N GLU A 75 13.10 -3.80 22.73
CA GLU A 75 13.42 -4.03 21.30
C GLU A 75 12.86 -2.98 20.32
N ARG A 76 12.14 -1.95 20.78
CA ARG A 76 11.50 -0.92 19.94
C ARG A 76 12.41 -0.28 18.90
N GLU A 77 13.71 -0.15 19.20
CA GLU A 77 14.67 0.44 18.26
C GLU A 77 14.86 -0.43 17.01
N SER A 78 14.68 -1.74 17.12
CA SER A 78 14.73 -2.68 15.99
C SER A 78 13.54 -2.51 15.02
N VAL A 79 12.44 -1.91 15.48
CA VAL A 79 11.22 -1.67 14.69
C VAL A 79 11.31 -0.40 13.85
N LYS A 80 12.03 0.63 14.33
CA LYS A 80 12.12 1.93 13.65
C LYS A 80 12.53 1.87 12.17
N PRO A 81 13.49 1.01 11.73
CA PRO A 81 13.83 0.89 10.32
C PRO A 81 12.64 0.51 9.44
N MET A 82 11.75 -0.38 9.91
CA MET A 82 10.58 -0.80 9.13
C MET A 82 9.56 0.32 8.97
N ILE A 83 9.33 1.10 10.03
CA ILE A 83 8.45 2.29 9.96
C ILE A 83 9.00 3.30 8.95
N ARG A 84 10.30 3.60 9.00
CA ARG A 84 10.95 4.52 8.05
C ARG A 84 10.84 4.02 6.61
N MET A 85 11.08 2.73 6.39
CA MET A 85 10.97 2.12 5.05
C MET A 85 9.55 2.24 4.50
N LEU A 86 8.53 1.95 5.31
CA LEU A 86 7.13 2.06 4.89
C LEU A 86 6.72 3.51 4.59
N MET A 87 7.19 4.47 5.38
CA MET A 87 6.94 5.90 5.12
C MET A 87 7.61 6.35 3.82
N TRP A 88 8.85 5.93 3.57
CA TRP A 88 9.55 6.21 2.32
C TRP A 88 8.82 5.57 1.13
N LEU A 89 8.47 4.29 1.22
CA LEU A 89 7.77 3.58 0.15
C LEU A 89 6.42 4.24 -0.19
N ARG A 90 5.68 4.72 0.83
CA ARG A 90 4.44 5.47 0.63
C ARG A 90 4.65 6.69 -0.27
N GLN A 91 5.68 7.49 0.05
CA GLN A 91 6.03 8.68 -0.72
C GLN A 91 6.40 8.33 -2.16
N GLU A 92 7.15 7.25 -2.37
CA GLU A 92 7.49 6.82 -3.73
C GLU A 92 6.24 6.38 -4.50
N VAL A 93 5.38 5.56 -3.94
CA VAL A 93 4.16 5.08 -4.61
C VAL A 93 3.20 6.23 -4.92
N GLU A 94 3.09 7.23 -4.04
CA GLU A 94 2.26 8.42 -4.27
C GLU A 94 2.75 9.27 -5.46
N LYS A 95 4.05 9.27 -5.79
CA LYS A 95 4.56 9.96 -6.99
C LYS A 95 4.06 9.33 -8.29
N TYR A 96 3.93 8.01 -8.31
CA TYR A 96 3.52 7.22 -9.48
C TYR A 96 2.02 6.96 -9.55
N SER A 97 1.24 7.43 -8.57
CA SER A 97 -0.21 7.36 -8.59
C SER A 97 -0.78 8.78 -8.78
N PRO A 98 -0.62 9.40 -9.97
CA PRO A 98 -0.87 10.83 -10.14
C PRO A 98 -2.36 11.15 -10.24
N ARG A 99 -3.25 10.13 -10.22
CA ARG A 99 -4.70 10.32 -10.45
C ARG A 99 -5.56 10.34 -9.17
N HIS A 100 -4.98 10.16 -7.98
CA HIS A 100 -5.75 10.10 -6.73
C HIS A 100 -5.28 11.08 -5.64
N GLY A 101 -4.53 12.12 -6.03
CA GLY A 101 -4.16 13.24 -5.15
C GLY A 101 -5.34 13.99 -4.51
N VAL A 102 -6.57 13.81 -5.00
CA VAL A 102 -7.81 14.12 -4.26
C VAL A 102 -8.86 13.11 -4.74
N LEU A 103 -9.17 12.08 -3.94
CA LEU A 103 -10.30 11.20 -4.25
C LEU A 103 -11.56 12.06 -4.36
N SER A 104 -12.14 12.13 -5.57
CA SER A 104 -13.48 12.67 -5.75
C SER A 104 -14.46 11.86 -4.88
N GLY A 105 -15.54 12.50 -4.41
CA GLY A 105 -16.46 11.88 -3.43
C GLY A 105 -17.05 10.54 -3.87
N HIS A 106 -17.04 10.24 -5.17
CA HIS A 106 -17.50 8.97 -5.74
C HIS A 106 -16.47 7.84 -5.56
N GLN A 107 -15.18 8.11 -5.77
CA GLN A 107 -14.10 7.14 -5.57
C GLN A 107 -13.91 6.79 -4.10
N LYS A 108 -14.10 7.74 -3.17
CA LYS A 108 -14.10 7.45 -1.72
C LYS A 108 -15.13 6.36 -1.35
N ARG A 109 -16.31 6.39 -1.97
CA ARG A 109 -17.38 5.40 -1.70
C ARG A 109 -17.04 4.02 -2.28
N ILE A 110 -16.44 3.97 -3.46
CA ILE A 110 -16.00 2.71 -4.09
C ILE A 110 -14.84 2.09 -3.30
N SER A 111 -13.85 2.88 -2.90
CA SER A 111 -12.76 2.41 -2.03
C SER A 111 -13.29 1.92 -0.67
N LEU A 112 -14.29 2.60 -0.09
CA LEU A 112 -14.93 2.15 1.15
C LEU A 112 -15.69 0.83 0.97
N LEU A 113 -16.37 0.64 -0.17
CA LEU A 113 -17.04 -0.62 -0.51
C LEU A 113 -16.04 -1.77 -0.70
N ILE A 114 -14.91 -1.53 -1.38
CA ILE A 114 -13.86 -2.55 -1.56
C ILE A 114 -13.20 -2.89 -0.22
N MET A 115 -13.06 -1.93 0.70
CA MET A 115 -12.57 -2.17 2.07
C MET A 115 -13.53 -2.94 2.98
N ILE A 116 -14.81 -3.07 2.61
CA ILE A 116 -15.82 -3.84 3.36
C ILE A 116 -15.96 -5.27 2.81
N VAL A 117 -15.58 -5.49 1.55
CA VAL A 117 -15.74 -6.78 0.85
C VAL A 117 -14.46 -7.65 0.90
N PHE A 118 -13.33 -7.12 1.39
CA PHE A 118 -12.08 -7.84 1.66
C PHE A 118 -11.53 -7.50 3.04
#